data_AF-A0A0G9LFN9-F1
#
_entry.id   AF-A0A0G9LFN9-F1
#
_cell.length_a   1.000
_cell.length_b   1.000
_cell.length_c   1.000
_cell.angle_alpha   90.00
_cell.angle_beta   90.00
_cell.angle_gamma   90.00
#
_symmetry.space_group_name_H-M   'P 1'
#
loop_
_entity.id
_entity.type
_entity.pdbx_description
1 polymer ?
#
loop_
_entity_poly.entity_id
_entity_poly.type
_entity_poly.pdbx_seq_one_letter_code
_entity_poly.pdbx_strand_id
1 'polypeptide(L)'
;MKRQVTLKRLVIIFIFAVFIFNYIKQEITMKKIQEDIITSQNQLEELKNKNSKLEADLKKVPSDEYIEKLAREKLGMIKEGEKVVNPKTQN
;
A
#
# COMPACT_ATOMS: atom_id res chain seq x y z
N MET A 1 -60.50 -1.06 -7.20
CA MET A 1 -59.45 -0.01 -7.15
C MET A 1 -58.50 -0.10 -5.96
N LYS A 2 -58.94 -0.42 -4.72
CA LYS A 2 -58.09 -0.42 -3.51
C LYS A 2 -56.83 -1.32 -3.58
N ARG A 3 -56.92 -2.51 -4.17
CA ARG A 3 -55.79 -3.45 -4.37
C ARG A 3 -54.64 -2.90 -5.24
N GLN A 4 -54.95 -2.02 -6.19
CA GLN A 4 -53.94 -1.46 -7.09
C GLN A 4 -53.11 -0.36 -6.39
N VAL A 5 -53.72 0.35 -5.44
CA VAL A 5 -53.05 1.39 -4.64
C VAL A 5 -52.11 0.78 -3.61
N THR A 6 -52.48 -0.35 -2.99
CA THR A 6 -51.62 -1.08 -2.06
C THR A 6 -50.41 -1.69 -2.75
N LEU A 7 -50.56 -2.19 -3.99
CA LEU A 7 -49.44 -2.73 -4.76
C LEU A 7 -48.45 -1.63 -5.18
N LYS A 8 -48.95 -0.48 -5.65
CA LYS A 8 -48.11 0.69 -5.97
C LYS A 8 -47.32 1.18 -4.75
N ARG A 9 -47.94 1.23 -3.56
CA ARG A 9 -47.22 1.57 -2.31
C ARG A 9 -46.14 0.56 -1.97
N LEU A 10 -46.39 -0.74 -2.12
CA LEU A 10 -45.40 -1.79 -1.89
C LEU A 10 -44.19 -1.66 -2.82
N VAL A 11 -44.41 -1.37 -4.11
CA VAL A 11 -43.33 -1.15 -5.07
C VAL A 11 -42.48 0.06 -4.69
N ILE A 12 -43.11 1.16 -4.26
CA ILE A 12 -42.38 2.35 -3.80
C ILE A 12 -41.52 2.03 -2.56
N ILE A 13 -42.07 1.32 -1.57
CA ILE A 13 -41.33 0.91 -0.37
C ILE A 13 -40.15 0.00 -0.74
N PHE A 14 -40.35 -0.94 -1.66
CA PHE A 14 -39.29 -1.82 -2.13
C PHE A 14 -38.15 -1.05 -2.80
N ILE A 15 -38.48 -0.08 -3.67
CA ILE A 15 -37.48 0.79 -4.30
C ILE A 15 -36.69 1.54 -3.23
N PHE A 16 -37.35 2.15 -2.25
CA PHE A 16 -36.66 2.84 -1.15
C PHE A 16 -35.77 1.89 -0.33
N ALA A 17 -36.23 0.66 -0.05
CA ALA A 17 -35.43 -0.33 0.66
C ALA A 17 -34.14 -0.67 -0.09
N VAL A 18 -34.20 -0.81 -1.42
CA VAL A 18 -33.02 -1.04 -2.26
C VAL A 18 -32.07 0.17 -2.20
N PHE A 19 -32.59 1.40 -2.28
CA PHE A 19 -31.75 2.60 -2.17
C PHE A 19 -31.05 2.70 -0.81
N ILE A 20 -31.78 2.48 0.29
CA ILE A 20 -31.23 2.52 1.65
C ILE A 20 -30.14 1.45 1.81
N PHE A 21 -30.36 0.24 1.30
CA PHE A 21 -29.38 -0.83 1.38
C PHE A 21 -28.08 -0.51 0.62
N ASN A 22 -28.20 0.05 -0.58
CA ASN A 22 -27.03 0.50 -1.35
C ASN A 22 -26.30 1.64 -0.65
N TYR A 23 -27.04 2.59 -0.07
CA TYR A 23 -26.46 3.72 0.67
C TYR A 23 -25.63 3.26 1.88
N ILE A 24 -26.14 2.32 2.68
CA ILE A 24 -25.41 1.77 3.83
C ILE A 24 -24.11 1.06 3.39
N LYS A 25 -24.16 0.29 2.31
CA LYS A 25 -22.95 -0.37 1.77
C LYS A 25 -21.91 0.65 1.30
N GLN A 26 -22.36 1.74 0.69
CA GLN A 26 -21.49 2.79 0.19
C GLN A 26 -20.78 3.52 1.34
N GLU A 27 -21.48 3.80 2.44
CA GLU A 27 -20.90 4.39 3.66
C GLU A 27 -19.77 3.51 4.24
N ILE A 28 -19.99 2.20 4.36
CA ILE A 28 -18.95 1.28 4.87
C ILE A 28 -17.74 1.25 3.95
N THR A 29 -17.97 1.23 2.64
CA THR A 29 -16.90 1.20 1.63
C THR A 29 -16.09 2.49 1.69
N MET A 30 -16.74 3.63 1.81
CA MET A 30 -16.09 4.93 1.91
C MET A 30 -15.19 5.02 3.15
N LYS A 31 -15.66 4.52 4.31
CA LYS A 31 -14.84 4.48 5.52
C LYS A 31 -13.58 3.64 5.35
N LYS A 32 -13.71 2.44 4.77
CA LYS A 32 -12.55 1.58 4.48
C LYS A 32 -11.53 2.25 3.57
N ILE A 33 -12.01 2.90 2.50
CA ILE A 33 -11.13 3.64 1.57
C ILE A 33 -10.37 4.74 2.31
N GLN A 34 -11.03 5.49 3.21
CA GLN A 34 -10.36 6.52 4.00
C GLN A 34 -9.32 5.93 4.96
N GLU A 35 -9.63 4.83 5.63
CA GLU A 35 -8.67 4.12 6.51
C GLU A 35 -7.45 3.61 5.72
N ASP A 36 -7.67 3.05 4.53
CA ASP A 36 -6.60 2.57 3.65
C ASP A 36 -5.72 3.73 3.16
N ILE A 37 -6.31 4.88 2.84
CA ILE A 37 -5.57 6.10 2.47
C ILE A 37 -4.68 6.56 3.63
N ILE A 38 -5.23 6.66 4.83
CA ILE A 38 -4.47 7.10 6.03
C ILE A 38 -3.31 6.13 6.30
N THR A 39 -3.59 4.83 6.26
CA THR A 39 -2.58 3.79 6.49
C THR A 39 -1.47 3.87 5.44
N SER A 40 -1.83 4.01 4.17
CA SER A 40 -0.87 4.13 3.07
C SER A 40 -0.03 5.40 3.16
N GLN A 41 -0.63 6.52 3.58
CA GLN A 41 0.08 7.77 3.81
C GLN A 41 1.09 7.66 4.95
N ASN A 42 0.69 7.04 6.07
CA ASN A 42 1.60 6.81 7.20
C ASN A 42 2.78 5.92 6.81
N GLN A 43 2.54 4.84 6.05
CA GLN A 43 3.60 3.98 5.54
C GLN A 43 4.55 4.73 4.59
N LEU A 44 4.00 5.58 3.73
CA LEU A 44 4.79 6.41 2.83
C LEU A 44 5.67 7.39 3.61
N GLU A 45 5.13 8.02 4.65
CA GLU A 45 5.89 8.94 5.50
C GLU A 45 7.00 8.21 6.26
N GLU A 46 6.71 7.03 6.82
CA GLU A 46 7.71 6.20 7.50
C GLU A 46 8.85 5.80 6.54
N LEU A 47 8.51 5.37 5.32
CA LEU A 47 9.48 5.03 4.29
C LEU A 47 10.31 6.24 3.86
N LYS A 48 9.70 7.42 3.70
CA LYS A 48 10.43 8.67 3.40
C LYS A 48 11.39 9.04 4.52
N ASN A 49 10.97 8.94 5.77
CA ASN A 49 11.81 9.22 6.93
C ASN A 49 12.98 8.24 7.03
N LYS A 50 12.73 6.94 6.80
CA LYS A 50 13.77 5.91 6.72
C LYS A 50 14.76 6.22 5.59
N ASN A 51 14.26 6.55 4.40
CA ASN A 51 15.12 6.88 3.27
C ASN A 51 15.97 8.13 3.54
N SER A 52 15.36 9.19 4.09
CA SER A 52 16.09 10.42 4.45
C SER A 52 17.18 10.16 5.50
N LYS A 53 16.90 9.32 6.49
CA LYS A 53 17.89 8.91 7.49
C LYS A 53 19.05 8.12 6.86
N LEU A 54 18.74 7.16 5.99
CA LEU A 54 19.75 6.39 5.26
C LEU A 54 20.60 7.30 4.36
N GLU A 55 19.99 8.26 3.66
CA GLU A 55 20.72 9.25 2.86
C GLU A 55 21.63 10.15 3.71
N ALA A 56 21.16 10.56 4.91
CA ALA A 56 21.97 11.32 5.84
C ALA A 56 23.14 10.50 6.40
N ASP A 57 22.91 9.21 6.68
CA ASP A 57 23.96 8.30 7.13
C ASP A 57 24.98 8.05 6.00
N LEU A 58 24.55 7.90 4.74
CA LEU A 58 25.44 7.82 3.57
C LEU A 58 26.31 9.06 3.41
N LYS A 59 25.74 10.25 3.60
CA LYS A 59 26.48 11.52 3.56
C LYS A 59 27.48 11.68 4.71
N LYS A 60 27.28 10.96 5.81
CA LYS A 60 28.17 10.94 6.97
C LYS A 60 29.26 9.88 6.88
N VAL A 61 29.18 8.93 5.94
CA VAL A 61 30.26 7.96 5.68
C VAL A 61 31.27 8.59 4.71
N PRO A 62 32.49 8.94 5.16
CA PRO A 62 33.50 9.44 4.26
C PRO A 62 34.22 8.23 3.64
N SER A 63 33.81 7.81 2.44
CA SER A 63 34.71 7.25 1.41
C SER A 63 33.91 6.85 0.19
N ASP A 64 34.38 7.24 -0.99
CA ASP A 64 33.89 6.76 -2.28
C ASP A 64 33.91 5.22 -2.35
N GLU A 65 34.78 4.57 -1.58
CA GLU A 65 34.89 3.12 -1.47
C GLU A 65 33.65 2.45 -0.86
N TYR A 66 33.00 3.07 0.12
CA TYR A 66 31.75 2.55 0.70
C TYR A 66 30.58 2.71 -0.29
N ILE A 67 30.54 3.83 -1.01
CA ILE A 67 29.54 4.09 -2.06
C ILE A 67 29.71 3.10 -3.23
N GLU A 68 30.96 2.87 -3.66
CA GLU A 68 31.31 1.87 -4.67
C GLU A 68 30.84 0.48 -4.25
N LYS A 69 31.14 0.07 -3.01
CA LYS A 69 30.73 -1.24 -2.49
C LYS A 69 29.21 -1.41 -2.46
N LEU A 70 28.47 -0.41 -1.97
CA LEU A 70 27.00 -0.45 -1.91
C LEU A 70 26.37 -0.48 -3.32
N ALA A 71 26.92 0.29 -4.27
CA ALA A 71 26.46 0.27 -5.65
C ALA A 71 26.73 -1.10 -6.30
N ARG A 72 27.89 -1.70 -6.04
CA ARG A 72 28.24 -3.06 -6.48
C ARG A 72 27.28 -4.11 -5.92
N GLU A 73 26.95 -4.06 -4.64
CA GLU A 73 25.97 -4.98 -4.02
C GLU A 73 24.56 -4.81 -4.62
N LYS A 74 24.10 -3.58 -4.84
CA LYS A 74 22.78 -3.33 -5.46
C LYS A 74 22.69 -3.72 -6.93
N LEU A 75 23.80 -3.62 -7.68
CA LEU A 75 23.87 -3.95 -9.11
C LEU A 75 24.34 -5.39 -9.37
N GLY A 76 24.65 -6.17 -8.33
CA GLY A 76 25.16 -7.54 -8.46
C GLY A 76 26.56 -7.63 -9.08
N MET A 77 27.37 -6.57 -8.97
CA MET A 77 28.72 -6.49 -9.52
C MET A 77 29.76 -6.91 -8.47
N ILE A 78 30.83 -7.60 -8.87
CA ILE A 78 31.93 -8.04 -7.98
C ILE A 78 33.25 -7.39 -8.40
N LYS A 79 34.12 -7.07 -7.43
CA LYS A 79 35.45 -6.51 -7.72
C LYS A 79 36.45 -7.64 -7.96
N GLU A 80 37.43 -7.40 -8.83
CA GLU A 80 38.51 -8.34 -9.11
C GLU A 80 39.19 -8.78 -7.81
N GLY A 81 39.10 -10.09 -7.49
CA GLY A 81 39.63 -10.69 -6.26
C GLY A 81 38.60 -11.07 -5.18
N GLU A 82 37.33 -10.67 -5.29
CA GLU A 82 36.26 -11.09 -4.37
C GLU A 82 35.59 -12.41 -4.85
N LYS A 83 35.50 -13.42 -3.98
CA LYS A 83 34.79 -14.69 -4.27
C LYS A 83 33.32 -14.59 -3.89
N VAL A 84 32.42 -14.83 -4.85
CA VAL A 84 30.98 -14.98 -4.59
C VAL A 84 30.75 -16.28 -3.83
N VAL A 85 30.35 -16.19 -2.57
CA VAL A 85 29.82 -17.33 -1.81
C VAL A 85 28.30 -17.27 -1.91
N ASN A 86 27.73 -17.96 -2.90
CA ASN A 86 26.27 -18.14 -2.97
C ASN A 86 25.87 -19.19 -1.90
N PRO A 87 25.05 -18.84 -0.89
CA PRO A 87 24.46 -19.84 -0.02
C PRO A 87 23.27 -20.46 -0.78
N LYS A 88 23.55 -21.40 -1.67
CA LYS A 88 22.49 -22.23 -2.27
C LYS A 88 22.70 -23.70 -1.93
N THR A 89 21.83 -24.13 -1.02
CA THR A 89 21.09 -25.40 -1.05
C THR A 89 21.94 -26.66 -0.90
N GLN A 90 22.09 -27.10 0.36
CA GLN A 90 22.33 -28.51 0.63
C GLN A 90 20.95 -29.19 0.66
N ASN A 91 20.67 -29.94 -0.42
CA ASN A 91 19.65 -30.98 -0.45
C ASN A 91 20.02 -32.12 0.50
#